data_AF-A0A8T7N5L9-F1
#
_entry.id   AF-A0A8T7N5L9-F1
#
_cell.length_a   1.000
_cell.length_b   1.000
_cell.length_c   1.000
_cell.angle_alpha   90.00
_cell.angle_beta   90.00
_cell.angle_gamma   90.00
#
_symmetry.space_group_name_H-M   'P 1'
#
loop_
_entity.id
_entity.type
_entity.pdbx_description
1 polymer ?
#
loop_
_entity_poly.entity_id
_entity_poly.type
_entity_poly.pdbx_seq_one_letter_code
_entity_poly.pdbx_strand_id
1 'polypeptide(L)'
;TDADVHARSFTAAKVARLDVLTTLQAEVQRAVDEGISQKAFIRTLTPRLQKLGWWGKQIVVDSAGNAEEVQLGSPRRLALIYNVNTRVAYNAGRYTQMMNNTDTHPFWQYVAVMDSRTRPAHSALNGLVFRYDDPFWNTHYPPNGWNCRCRVRPLSQARLDAMGLSVSSGQDHLSTRNVEAGVDKQTGEVREMPVTTYSDGTRTMTPDVGWSYNPG
;
A
#
# COMPACT_ATOMS: atom_id res chain seq x y z
N THR A 1 -15.30 9.04 -41.37
CA THR A 1 -16.33 8.34 -40.59
C THR A 1 -16.12 8.65 -39.13
N ASP A 2 -17.18 8.83 -38.34
CA ASP A 2 -17.06 9.10 -36.90
C ASP A 2 -16.33 7.98 -36.15
N ALA A 3 -16.36 6.76 -36.69
CA ALA A 3 -15.59 5.61 -36.22
C ALA A 3 -14.07 5.85 -36.19
N ASP A 4 -13.49 6.49 -37.21
CA ASP A 4 -12.04 6.78 -37.26
C ASP A 4 -11.65 7.87 -36.26
N VAL A 5 -12.52 8.85 -36.04
CA VAL A 5 -12.32 9.93 -35.07
C VAL A 5 -12.39 9.40 -33.64
N HIS A 6 -13.36 8.54 -33.34
CA HIS A 6 -13.45 7.85 -32.06
C HIS A 6 -12.26 6.91 -31.81
N ALA A 7 -11.83 6.12 -32.81
CA ALA A 7 -10.68 5.23 -32.68
C ALA A 7 -9.37 6.01 -32.40
N ARG A 8 -9.13 7.10 -33.13
CA ARG A 8 -7.95 7.96 -32.92
C ARG A 8 -7.98 8.65 -31.55
N SER A 9 -9.15 9.16 -31.15
CA SER A 9 -9.33 9.81 -29.85
C SER A 9 -9.12 8.83 -28.69
N PHE A 10 -9.57 7.59 -28.86
CA PHE A 10 -9.38 6.51 -27.87
C PHE A 10 -7.92 6.08 -27.75
N THR A 11 -7.20 5.94 -28.88
CA THR A 11 -5.76 5.64 -28.87
C THR A 11 -4.96 6.78 -28.22
N ALA A 12 -5.24 8.04 -28.55
CA ALA A 12 -4.59 9.19 -27.93
C ALA A 12 -4.83 9.24 -26.40
N ALA A 13 -6.05 8.96 -25.95
CA ALA A 13 -6.37 8.88 -24.54
C ALA A 13 -5.65 7.73 -23.82
N LYS A 14 -5.47 6.57 -24.46
CA LYS A 14 -4.67 5.46 -23.93
C LYS A 14 -3.19 5.83 -23.80
N VAL A 15 -2.63 6.46 -24.84
CA VAL A 15 -1.23 6.94 -24.83
C VAL A 15 -1.02 7.95 -23.70
N ALA A 16 -1.90 8.95 -23.56
CA ALA A 16 -1.82 9.94 -22.49
C ALA A 16 -1.89 9.30 -21.08
N ARG A 17 -2.73 8.28 -20.87
CA ARG A 17 -2.76 7.55 -19.59
C ARG A 17 -1.47 6.78 -19.33
N LEU A 18 -0.88 6.18 -20.36
CA LEU A 18 0.39 5.48 -20.26
C LEU A 18 1.53 6.45 -19.93
N ASP A 19 1.55 7.63 -20.56
CA ASP A 19 2.54 8.68 -20.28
C ASP A 19 2.45 9.19 -18.84
N VAL A 20 1.22 9.37 -18.32
CA VAL A 20 1.00 9.74 -16.92
C VAL A 20 1.52 8.65 -15.99
N LEU A 21 1.19 7.38 -16.26
CA LEU A 21 1.60 6.25 -15.43
C LEU A 21 3.11 6.10 -15.39
N THR A 22 3.76 6.10 -16.55
CA THR A 22 5.22 5.99 -16.68
C THR A 22 5.94 7.16 -16.03
N THR A 23 5.41 8.38 -16.17
CA THR A 23 5.93 9.58 -15.50
C THR A 23 5.86 9.46 -13.97
N LEU A 24 4.74 8.97 -13.44
CA LEU A 24 4.57 8.73 -12.00
C LEU A 24 5.51 7.63 -11.49
N GLN A 25 5.57 6.49 -12.19
CA GLN A 25 6.42 5.36 -11.82
C GLN A 25 7.90 5.74 -11.81
N ALA A 26 8.38 6.43 -12.85
CA ALA A 26 9.78 6.86 -12.93
C ALA A 26 10.17 7.79 -11.76
N GLU A 27 9.29 8.72 -11.40
CA GLU A 27 9.57 9.61 -10.26
C GLU A 27 9.48 8.88 -8.91
N VAL A 28 8.57 7.92 -8.76
CA VAL A 28 8.50 7.07 -7.56
C VAL A 28 9.78 6.27 -7.41
N GLN A 29 10.27 5.65 -8.48
CA GLN A 29 11.51 4.89 -8.48
C GLN A 29 12.68 5.79 -8.08
N ARG A 30 12.80 6.97 -8.70
CA ARG A 30 13.81 7.96 -8.33
C ARG A 30 13.72 8.40 -6.87
N ALA A 31 12.51 8.54 -6.33
CA ALA A 31 12.33 8.91 -4.93
C ALA A 31 12.83 7.84 -3.96
N VAL A 32 12.69 6.56 -4.33
CA VAL A 32 13.21 5.44 -3.56
C VAL A 32 14.74 5.35 -3.68
N ASP A 33 15.27 5.46 -4.89
CA ASP A 33 16.70 5.25 -5.17
C ASP A 33 17.58 6.41 -4.69
N GLU A 34 17.14 7.66 -4.90
CA GLU A 34 17.93 8.86 -4.60
C GLU A 34 17.51 9.53 -3.28
N GLY A 35 16.47 9.03 -2.60
CA GLY A 35 15.99 9.61 -1.34
C GLY A 35 15.40 11.03 -1.47
N ILE A 36 14.82 11.37 -2.63
CA ILE A 36 14.29 12.73 -2.86
C ILE A 36 13.13 13.04 -1.90
N SER A 37 13.05 14.27 -1.37
CA SER A 37 11.97 14.62 -0.45
C SER A 37 10.58 14.68 -1.11
N GLN A 38 9.52 14.47 -0.33
CA GLN A 38 8.13 14.63 -0.78
C GLN A 38 7.89 16.00 -1.45
N LYS A 39 8.46 17.08 -0.92
CA LYS A 39 8.33 18.42 -1.49
C LYS A 39 8.97 18.49 -2.88
N ALA A 40 10.14 17.88 -3.06
CA ALA A 40 10.81 17.81 -4.36
C ALA A 40 10.04 16.94 -5.36
N PHE A 41 9.51 15.79 -4.92
CA PHE A 41 8.65 14.92 -5.72
C PHE A 41 7.43 15.67 -6.26
N ILE A 42 6.69 16.36 -5.39
CA ILE A 42 5.51 17.14 -5.77
C ILE A 42 5.88 18.28 -6.74
N ARG A 43 6.97 19.01 -6.43
CA ARG A 43 7.45 20.12 -7.27
C ARG A 43 7.82 19.66 -8.68
N THR A 44 8.46 18.50 -8.81
CA THR A 44 8.87 17.94 -10.11
C THR A 44 7.69 17.46 -10.93
N LEU A 45 6.77 16.71 -10.31
CA LEU A 45 5.66 16.08 -11.03
C LEU A 45 4.54 17.05 -11.41
N THR A 46 4.27 18.06 -10.59
CA THR A 46 3.16 19.00 -10.83
C THR A 46 3.15 19.57 -12.26
N PRO A 47 4.22 20.24 -12.76
CA PRO A 47 4.21 20.80 -14.12
C PRO A 47 4.19 19.72 -15.21
N ARG A 48 4.81 18.55 -14.97
CA ARG A 48 4.82 17.44 -15.94
C ARG A 48 3.41 16.87 -16.14
N LEU A 49 2.70 16.61 -15.05
CA LEU A 49 1.35 16.06 -15.09
C LEU A 49 0.32 17.08 -15.59
N GLN A 50 0.53 18.37 -15.32
CA GLN A 50 -0.25 19.45 -15.95
C GLN A 50 -0.09 19.45 -17.48
N LYS A 51 1.14 19.32 -17.99
CA LYS A 51 1.42 19.24 -19.44
C LYS A 51 0.77 18.00 -20.08
N LEU A 52 0.67 16.90 -19.34
CA LEU A 52 -0.02 15.67 -19.77
C LEU A 52 -1.54 15.73 -19.61
N GLY A 53 -2.11 16.87 -19.18
CA GLY A 53 -3.55 17.03 -18.98
C GLY A 53 -4.10 16.27 -17.78
N TRP A 54 -3.25 15.75 -16.88
CA TRP A 54 -3.65 14.99 -15.70
C TRP A 54 -3.52 15.83 -14.42
N TRP A 55 -4.33 16.87 -14.28
CA TRP A 55 -4.30 17.76 -13.12
C TRP A 55 -5.67 18.35 -12.79
N GLY A 56 -5.93 18.58 -11.50
CA GLY A 56 -7.17 19.19 -11.04
C GLY A 56 -8.36 18.24 -11.14
N LYS A 57 -9.56 18.84 -11.17
CA LYS A 57 -10.83 18.14 -11.34
C LYS A 57 -11.19 18.13 -12.83
N GLN A 58 -11.67 16.99 -13.33
CA GLN A 58 -12.17 16.85 -14.69
C GLN A 58 -13.48 16.08 -14.71
N ILE A 59 -14.37 16.44 -15.62
CA ILE A 59 -15.58 15.68 -15.88
C ILE A 59 -15.22 14.51 -16.80
N VAL A 60 -15.47 13.30 -16.33
CA VAL A 60 -15.31 12.06 -17.11
C VAL A 60 -16.71 11.53 -17.41
N VAL A 61 -16.96 11.24 -18.67
CA VAL A 61 -18.23 10.62 -19.10
C VAL A 61 -18.00 9.13 -19.26
N ASP A 62 -18.81 8.31 -18.57
CA ASP A 62 -18.75 6.86 -18.70
C ASP A 62 -19.38 6.36 -20.01
N SER A 63 -19.31 5.06 -20.28
CA SER A 63 -19.88 4.44 -21.48
C SER A 63 -21.41 4.49 -21.53
N ALA A 64 -22.07 4.78 -20.41
CA ALA A 64 -23.52 4.95 -20.32
C ALA A 64 -23.95 6.43 -20.45
N GLY A 65 -23.00 7.35 -20.66
CA GLY A 65 -23.28 8.78 -20.82
C GLY A 65 -23.38 9.56 -19.51
N ASN A 66 -23.08 8.96 -18.36
CA ASN A 66 -23.09 9.65 -17.08
C ASN A 66 -21.80 10.46 -16.91
N ALA A 67 -21.94 11.74 -16.56
CA ALA A 67 -20.83 12.63 -16.25
C ALA A 67 -20.48 12.57 -14.76
N GLU A 68 -19.24 12.22 -14.44
CA GLU A 68 -18.69 12.18 -13.08
C GLU A 68 -17.53 13.18 -12.95
N GLU A 69 -17.54 14.02 -11.90
CA GLU A 69 -16.38 14.84 -11.57
C GLU A 69 -15.31 13.97 -10.87
N VAL A 70 -14.15 13.84 -11.51
CA VAL A 70 -13.03 13.05 -10.99
C VAL A 70 -11.86 13.97 -10.66
N GLN A 71 -11.30 13.79 -9.46
CA GLN A 71 -10.02 14.42 -9.09
C GLN A 71 -8.84 13.63 -9.70
N LEU A 72 -8.11 14.26 -10.62
CA LEU A 72 -6.88 13.72 -11.22
C LEU A 72 -5.67 14.04 -10.32
N GLY A 73 -4.62 14.67 -10.85
CA GLY A 73 -3.45 15.10 -10.10
C GLY A 73 -3.78 16.26 -9.14
N SER A 74 -3.17 16.20 -7.95
CA SER A 74 -3.16 17.31 -6.98
C SER A 74 -1.94 17.16 -6.06
N PRO A 75 -1.47 18.21 -5.39
CA PRO A 75 -0.36 18.10 -4.45
C PRO A 75 -0.63 17.09 -3.34
N ARG A 76 -1.88 17.02 -2.85
CA ARG A 76 -2.31 16.04 -1.84
C ARG A 76 -2.24 14.61 -2.36
N ARG A 77 -2.69 14.36 -3.61
CA ARG A 77 -2.61 13.03 -4.22
C ARG A 77 -1.16 12.61 -4.46
N LEU A 78 -0.31 13.52 -4.93
CA LEU A 78 1.12 13.27 -5.10
C LEU A 78 1.81 12.99 -3.76
N ALA A 79 1.46 13.70 -2.69
CA ALA A 79 1.95 13.43 -1.34
C ALA A 79 1.58 12.01 -0.88
N LEU A 80 0.35 11.56 -1.17
CA LEU A 80 -0.08 10.20 -0.86
C LEU A 80 0.69 9.15 -1.68
N ILE A 81 0.83 9.35 -2.99
CA ILE A 81 1.60 8.45 -3.87
C ILE A 81 3.04 8.32 -3.36
N TYR A 82 3.70 9.44 -3.07
CA TYR A 82 5.04 9.44 -2.50
C TYR A 82 5.09 8.65 -1.19
N ASN A 83 4.21 8.99 -0.23
CA ASN A 83 4.22 8.41 1.11
C ASN A 83 3.98 6.90 1.12
N VAL A 84 3.09 6.43 0.25
CA VAL A 84 2.73 5.01 0.18
C VAL A 84 3.90 4.23 -0.43
N ASN A 85 4.38 4.64 -1.60
CA ASN A 85 5.43 3.89 -2.31
C ASN A 85 6.76 3.89 -1.55
N THR A 86 7.17 5.04 -1.00
CA THR A 86 8.42 5.11 -0.21
C THR A 86 8.36 4.27 1.06
N ARG A 87 7.19 4.12 1.69
CA ARG A 87 7.02 3.23 2.85
C ARG A 87 7.00 1.76 2.49
N VAL A 88 6.41 1.39 1.36
CA VAL A 88 6.49 0.00 0.86
C VAL A 88 7.95 -0.36 0.63
N ALA A 89 8.68 0.45 -0.14
CA ALA A 89 10.09 0.22 -0.42
C ALA A 89 10.96 0.16 0.85
N TYR A 90 10.75 1.10 1.78
CA TYR A 90 11.45 1.10 3.06
C TYR A 90 11.19 -0.19 3.87
N ASN A 91 9.94 -0.65 3.94
CA ASN A 91 9.60 -1.84 4.71
C ASN A 91 10.12 -3.13 4.07
N ALA A 92 10.15 -3.23 2.74
CA ALA A 92 10.75 -4.35 2.02
C ALA A 92 12.28 -4.43 2.27
N GLY A 93 12.97 -3.29 2.19
CA GLY A 93 14.40 -3.23 2.54
C GLY A 93 14.67 -3.58 4.01
N ARG A 94 13.79 -3.13 4.91
CA ARG A 94 13.85 -3.47 6.34
C ARG A 94 13.62 -4.95 6.61
N TYR A 95 12.68 -5.58 5.92
CA TYR A 95 12.45 -7.02 6.04
C TYR A 95 13.66 -7.81 5.59
N THR A 96 14.25 -7.48 4.43
CA THR A 96 15.49 -8.12 3.95
C THR A 96 16.61 -8.00 5.00
N GLN A 97 16.79 -6.81 5.57
CA GLN A 97 17.77 -6.61 6.65
C GLN A 97 17.45 -7.47 7.88
N MET A 98 16.17 -7.61 8.24
CA MET A 98 15.73 -8.40 9.39
C MET A 98 15.90 -9.91 9.16
N MET A 99 15.59 -10.39 7.95
CA MET A 99 15.79 -11.78 7.54
C MET A 99 17.26 -12.19 7.61
N ASN A 100 18.18 -11.29 7.25
CA ASN A 100 19.62 -11.52 7.38
C ASN A 100 20.14 -11.54 8.83
N ASN A 101 19.29 -11.28 9.83
CA ASN A 101 19.67 -11.18 11.24
C ASN A 101 18.79 -12.05 12.15
N THR A 102 18.07 -13.03 11.60
CA THR A 102 17.12 -13.88 12.36
C THR A 102 17.81 -14.71 13.43
N ASP A 103 19.08 -15.10 13.23
CA ASP A 103 19.87 -15.85 14.23
C ASP A 103 20.02 -15.10 15.55
N THR A 104 20.09 -13.77 15.51
CA THR A 104 20.28 -12.93 16.71
C THR A 104 18.99 -12.22 17.13
N HIS A 105 18.08 -11.96 16.19
CA HIS A 105 16.82 -11.28 16.42
C HIS A 105 15.62 -12.03 15.81
N PRO A 106 15.33 -13.26 16.29
CA PRO A 106 14.29 -14.12 15.70
C PRO A 106 12.86 -13.68 16.03
N PHE A 107 12.68 -12.75 16.98
CA PHE A 107 11.35 -12.31 17.42
C PHE A 107 11.04 -10.94 16.85
N TRP A 108 9.92 -10.81 16.17
CA TRP A 108 9.54 -9.59 15.49
C TRP A 108 8.31 -9.01 16.17
N GLN A 109 8.38 -7.74 16.53
CA GLN A 109 7.29 -7.03 17.16
C GLN A 109 6.60 -6.10 16.18
N TYR A 110 5.27 -6.19 16.11
CA TYR A 110 4.45 -5.23 15.38
C TYR A 110 4.35 -3.91 16.17
N VAL A 111 4.69 -2.79 15.53
CA VAL A 111 4.68 -1.46 16.15
C VAL A 111 3.78 -0.53 15.36
N ALA A 112 2.65 -0.17 15.95
CA ALA A 112 1.78 0.90 15.45
C ALA A 112 2.23 2.26 16.00
N VAL A 113 1.87 3.35 15.31
CA VAL A 113 2.25 4.71 15.75
C VAL A 113 1.46 5.15 17.00
N MET A 114 0.26 4.58 17.20
CA MET A 114 -0.61 4.88 18.35
C MET A 114 -1.01 6.36 18.48
N ASP A 115 -1.07 7.09 17.35
CA ASP A 115 -1.67 8.43 17.29
C ASP A 115 -3.15 8.37 16.85
N SER A 116 -3.84 9.51 16.87
CA SER A 116 -5.26 9.63 16.47
C SER A 116 -5.56 9.24 15.01
N ARG A 117 -4.52 9.03 14.19
CA ARG A 117 -4.66 8.59 12.79
C ARG A 117 -4.37 7.11 12.62
N THR A 118 -4.05 6.41 13.70
CA THR A 118 -3.86 4.95 13.68
C THR A 118 -5.23 4.30 13.76
N ARG A 119 -5.57 3.49 12.76
CA ARG A 119 -6.86 2.80 12.72
C ARG A 119 -6.94 1.80 13.88
N PRO A 120 -8.10 1.64 14.54
CA PRO A 120 -8.25 0.71 15.68
C PRO A 120 -7.75 -0.71 15.39
N ALA A 121 -8.03 -1.25 14.20
CA ALA A 121 -7.58 -2.58 13.79
C ALA A 121 -6.03 -2.70 13.76
N HIS A 122 -5.32 -1.64 13.35
CA HIS A 122 -3.85 -1.63 13.38
C HIS A 122 -3.31 -1.44 14.79
N SER A 123 -3.99 -0.64 15.62
CA SER A 123 -3.65 -0.47 17.04
C SER A 123 -3.80 -1.78 17.81
N ALA A 124 -4.76 -2.63 17.43
CA ALA A 124 -4.97 -3.95 18.06
C ALA A 124 -3.74 -4.87 17.92
N LEU A 125 -2.96 -4.72 16.84
CA LEU A 125 -1.73 -5.48 16.65
C LEU A 125 -0.52 -4.90 17.40
N ASN A 126 -0.62 -3.68 17.95
CA ASN A 126 0.53 -3.03 18.56
C ASN A 126 1.06 -3.83 19.75
N GLY A 127 2.36 -4.11 19.72
CA GLY A 127 3.03 -4.82 20.80
C GLY A 127 3.04 -6.34 20.63
N LEU A 128 2.21 -6.90 19.74
CA LEU A 128 2.27 -8.32 19.40
C LEU A 128 3.65 -8.70 18.88
N VAL A 129 4.13 -9.85 19.34
CA VAL A 129 5.40 -10.43 18.93
C VAL A 129 5.15 -11.78 18.31
N PHE A 130 5.76 -12.06 17.17
CA PHE A 130 5.75 -13.36 16.52
C PHE A 130 7.19 -13.74 16.18
N ARG A 131 7.48 -15.04 16.01
CA ARG A 131 8.76 -15.45 15.43
C ARG A 131 8.82 -14.99 13.95
N TYR A 132 10.01 -14.77 13.42
CA TYR A 132 10.21 -14.22 12.08
C TYR A 132 9.55 -15.03 10.95
N ASP A 133 9.41 -16.34 11.14
CA ASP A 133 8.84 -17.30 10.19
C ASP A 133 7.38 -17.67 10.50
N ASP A 134 6.76 -17.00 11.47
CA ASP A 134 5.34 -17.19 11.76
C ASP A 134 4.47 -16.78 10.55
N PRO A 135 3.45 -17.57 10.17
CA PRO A 135 2.62 -17.29 9.01
C PRO A 135 1.89 -15.94 9.07
N PHE A 136 1.76 -15.32 10.24
CA PHE A 136 1.26 -13.96 10.41
C PHE A 136 1.98 -12.96 9.49
N TRP A 137 3.31 -13.07 9.35
CA TRP A 137 4.09 -12.13 8.55
C TRP A 137 3.85 -12.23 7.05
N ASN A 138 3.29 -13.33 6.56
CA ASN A 138 2.97 -13.47 5.13
C ASN A 138 1.90 -12.48 4.66
N THR A 139 1.06 -12.00 5.57
CA THR A 139 -0.10 -11.16 5.23
C THR A 139 -0.22 -9.90 6.07
N HIS A 140 0.43 -9.84 7.23
CA HIS A 140 0.32 -8.72 8.19
C HIS A 140 1.64 -7.95 8.37
N TYR A 141 2.67 -8.20 7.56
CA TYR A 141 3.88 -7.38 7.56
C TYR A 141 3.58 -6.01 6.94
N PRO A 142 3.76 -4.89 7.68
CA PRO A 142 3.42 -3.55 7.20
C PRO A 142 4.08 -3.16 5.87
N PRO A 143 3.40 -2.38 5.02
CA PRO A 143 2.12 -1.71 5.30
C PRO A 143 0.88 -2.57 5.03
N ASN A 144 -0.05 -2.63 6.01
CA ASN A 144 -1.30 -3.39 5.88
C ASN A 144 -2.48 -2.56 5.34
N GLY A 145 -2.20 -1.47 4.63
CA GLY A 145 -3.25 -0.58 4.13
C GLY A 145 -2.79 0.79 3.67
N TRP A 146 -3.71 1.53 3.05
CA TRP A 146 -3.43 2.85 2.49
C TRP A 146 -2.89 3.82 3.54
N ASN A 147 -1.71 4.39 3.28
CA ASN A 147 -1.04 5.33 4.17
C ASN A 147 -0.76 4.75 5.58
N CYS A 148 -0.67 3.42 5.72
CA CYS A 148 -0.21 2.77 6.94
C CYS A 148 1.21 3.26 7.31
N ARG A 149 1.45 3.43 8.61
CA ARG A 149 2.73 3.87 9.20
C ARG A 149 3.26 2.90 10.24
N CYS A 150 2.67 1.71 10.33
CA CYS A 150 3.16 0.65 11.19
C CYS A 150 4.51 0.15 10.68
N ARG A 151 5.30 -0.44 11.57
CA ARG A 151 6.63 -0.99 11.30
C ARG A 151 6.84 -2.26 12.11
N VAL A 152 7.90 -2.99 11.78
CA VAL A 152 8.33 -4.16 12.56
C VAL A 152 9.65 -3.86 13.26
N ARG A 153 9.75 -4.26 14.54
CA ARG A 153 10.96 -4.15 15.35
C ARG A 153 11.50 -5.56 15.63
N PRO A 154 12.69 -5.93 15.13
CA PRO A 154 13.33 -7.20 15.48
C PRO A 154 13.87 -7.13 16.92
N LEU A 155 13.75 -8.24 17.66
CA LEU A 155 14.11 -8.38 19.06
C LEU A 155 14.94 -9.66 19.24
N SER A 156 16.00 -9.56 20.04
CA SER A 156 16.70 -10.72 20.60
C SER A 156 15.91 -11.30 21.78
N GLN A 157 16.24 -12.53 22.19
CA GLN A 157 15.66 -13.16 23.39
C GLN A 157 15.82 -12.27 24.63
N ALA A 158 17.04 -11.79 24.90
CA ALA A 158 17.30 -10.92 26.05
C ALA A 158 16.47 -9.63 26.04
N ARG A 159 16.20 -9.05 24.85
CA ARG A 159 15.36 -7.86 24.74
C ARG A 159 13.88 -8.18 24.92
N LEU A 160 13.42 -9.33 24.41
CA LEU A 160 12.07 -9.84 24.63
C LEU A 160 11.80 -9.99 26.15
N ASP A 161 12.71 -10.67 26.85
CA ASP A 161 12.62 -10.93 28.29
C ASP A 161 12.66 -9.64 29.10
N ALA A 162 13.59 -8.74 28.79
CA ALA A 162 13.71 -7.44 29.47
C ALA A 162 12.48 -6.55 29.28
N MET A 163 11.72 -6.74 28.20
CA MET A 163 10.47 -6.04 27.95
C MET A 163 9.24 -6.77 28.52
N GLY A 164 9.40 -7.98 29.05
CA GLY A 164 8.29 -8.79 29.56
C GLY A 164 7.26 -9.17 28.49
N LEU A 165 7.69 -9.33 27.24
CA LEU A 165 6.80 -9.64 26.11
C LEU A 165 6.69 -11.16 25.90
N SER A 166 5.51 -11.62 25.51
CA SER A 166 5.27 -13.00 25.11
C SER A 166 5.18 -13.13 23.59
N VAL A 167 5.62 -14.29 23.08
CA VAL A 167 5.50 -14.64 21.66
C VAL A 167 4.11 -15.20 21.41
N SER A 168 3.41 -14.62 20.43
CA SER A 168 2.13 -15.06 19.91
C SER A 168 2.33 -16.01 18.72
N SER A 169 1.27 -16.68 18.30
CA SER A 169 1.28 -17.60 17.15
C SER A 169 0.20 -17.21 16.15
N GLY A 170 0.51 -17.20 14.85
CA GLY A 170 -0.47 -17.00 13.79
C GLY A 170 -1.15 -18.30 13.34
N GLN A 171 -0.59 -19.47 13.65
CA GLN A 171 -0.93 -20.75 12.99
C GLN A 171 -2.42 -21.13 13.05
N ASP A 172 -3.11 -20.80 14.15
CA ASP A 172 -4.54 -21.11 14.36
C ASP A 172 -5.41 -19.85 14.48
N HIS A 173 -4.83 -18.68 14.13
CA HIS A 173 -5.48 -17.38 14.26
C HIS A 173 -5.68 -16.70 12.91
N LEU A 174 -5.34 -17.35 11.80
CA LEU A 174 -5.43 -16.80 10.45
C LEU A 174 -6.56 -17.47 9.66
N SER A 175 -7.40 -16.63 9.05
CA SER A 175 -8.49 -17.08 8.16
C SER A 175 -8.49 -16.28 6.86
N THR A 176 -8.47 -16.95 5.71
CA THR A 176 -8.45 -16.32 4.40
C THR A 176 -9.81 -16.43 3.72
N ARG A 177 -10.27 -15.33 3.14
CA ARG A 177 -11.46 -15.30 2.27
C ARG A 177 -11.22 -14.42 1.06
N ASN A 178 -11.88 -14.72 -0.05
CA ASN A 178 -11.94 -13.80 -1.17
C ASN A 178 -12.92 -12.67 -0.88
N VAL A 179 -12.54 -11.46 -1.26
CA VAL A 179 -13.39 -10.27 -1.18
C VAL A 179 -13.34 -9.52 -2.51
N GLU A 180 -14.43 -8.85 -2.84
CA GLU A 180 -14.51 -7.98 -4.00
C GLU A 180 -13.52 -6.80 -3.85
N ALA A 181 -12.52 -6.75 -4.73
CA ALA A 181 -11.52 -5.70 -4.82
C ALA A 181 -11.92 -4.58 -5.78
N GLY A 182 -12.92 -4.83 -6.62
CA GLY A 182 -13.55 -3.83 -7.47
C GLY A 182 -14.18 -4.46 -8.71
N VAL A 183 -14.93 -3.63 -9.43
CA VAL A 183 -15.58 -4.01 -10.69
C VAL A 183 -14.90 -3.27 -11.83
N ASP A 184 -14.53 -3.99 -12.88
CA ASP A 184 -14.09 -3.38 -14.12
C ASP A 184 -15.28 -2.62 -14.74
N LYS A 185 -15.22 -1.28 -14.73
CA LYS A 185 -16.33 -0.44 -15.21
C LYS A 185 -16.68 -0.64 -16.69
N GLN A 186 -15.80 -1.24 -17.50
CA GLN A 186 -16.05 -1.47 -18.92
C GLN A 186 -16.68 -2.83 -19.21
N THR A 187 -16.27 -3.87 -18.47
CA THR A 187 -16.73 -5.26 -18.70
C THR A 187 -17.76 -5.73 -17.68
N GLY A 188 -17.86 -5.06 -16.53
CA GLY A 188 -18.66 -5.50 -15.38
C GLY A 188 -18.04 -6.65 -14.59
N GLU A 189 -16.81 -7.07 -14.93
CA GLU A 189 -16.13 -8.18 -14.27
C GLU A 189 -15.74 -7.80 -12.83
N VAL A 190 -16.17 -8.61 -11.87
CA VAL A 190 -15.79 -8.49 -10.45
C VAL A 190 -14.40 -9.08 -10.27
N ARG A 191 -13.46 -8.27 -9.79
CA ARG A 191 -12.14 -8.74 -9.37
C ARG A 191 -12.19 -9.10 -7.91
N GLU A 192 -11.95 -10.35 -7.60
CA GLU A 192 -11.78 -10.81 -6.22
C GLU A 192 -10.30 -10.86 -5.85
N MET A 193 -10.00 -10.62 -4.58
CA MET A 193 -8.67 -10.80 -4.01
C MET A 193 -8.74 -11.53 -2.67
N PRO A 194 -7.79 -12.43 -2.38
CA PRO A 194 -7.71 -13.07 -1.07
C PRO A 194 -7.29 -12.04 -0.02
N VAL A 195 -7.95 -12.10 1.14
CA VAL A 195 -7.59 -11.31 2.31
C VAL A 195 -7.59 -12.21 3.53
N THR A 196 -6.50 -12.14 4.31
CA THR A 196 -6.31 -12.92 5.52
C THR A 196 -6.59 -12.08 6.76
N THR A 197 -7.44 -12.58 7.65
CA THR A 197 -7.75 -11.96 8.94
C THR A 197 -7.01 -12.68 10.04
N TYR A 198 -6.29 -11.94 10.89
CA TYR A 198 -5.82 -12.41 12.18
C TYR A 198 -6.90 -12.20 13.24
N SER A 199 -7.20 -13.23 14.03
CA SER A 199 -8.08 -13.18 15.20
C SER A 199 -7.66 -14.18 16.27
N ASP A 200 -7.38 -13.68 17.48
CA ASP A 200 -7.03 -14.50 18.67
C ASP A 200 -8.15 -14.52 19.73
N GLY A 201 -9.37 -14.14 19.34
CA GLY A 201 -10.52 -14.01 20.23
C GLY A 201 -10.57 -12.70 21.02
N THR A 202 -9.44 -11.99 21.16
CA THR A 202 -9.40 -10.66 21.81
C THR A 202 -9.17 -9.55 20.80
N ARG A 203 -8.32 -9.80 19.82
CA ARG A 203 -7.88 -8.85 18.79
C ARG A 203 -8.25 -9.39 17.44
N THR A 204 -8.73 -8.51 16.57
CA THR A 204 -9.03 -8.83 15.17
C THR A 204 -8.44 -7.77 14.27
N MET A 205 -7.74 -8.19 13.21
CA MET A 205 -7.24 -7.29 12.19
C MET A 205 -7.28 -7.95 10.83
N THR A 206 -7.76 -7.21 9.85
CA THR A 206 -7.76 -7.59 8.43
C THR A 206 -7.05 -6.47 7.67
N PRO A 207 -5.96 -6.74 6.94
CA PRO A 207 -5.36 -5.78 6.02
C PRO A 207 -6.38 -5.25 5.01
N ASP A 208 -6.19 -4.01 4.56
CA ASP A 208 -7.03 -3.45 3.48
C ASP A 208 -6.93 -4.35 2.23
N VAL A 209 -7.98 -4.39 1.41
CA VAL A 209 -7.95 -5.17 0.15
C VAL A 209 -6.78 -4.73 -0.73
N GLY A 210 -6.02 -5.70 -1.24
CA GLY A 210 -4.77 -5.45 -1.97
C GLY A 210 -3.54 -5.19 -1.09
N TRP A 211 -3.66 -5.29 0.24
CA TRP A 211 -2.56 -5.12 1.21
C TRP A 211 -2.33 -6.36 2.09
N SER A 212 -3.01 -7.47 1.80
CA SER A 212 -2.86 -8.75 2.50
C SER A 212 -1.67 -9.57 1.96
N TYR A 213 -0.47 -9.00 2.03
CA TYR A 213 0.77 -9.62 1.58
C TYR A 213 1.97 -9.04 2.34
N ASN A 214 3.12 -9.72 2.25
CA ASN A 214 4.40 -9.18 2.73
C ASN A 214 5.11 -8.43 1.58
N PRO A 215 5.40 -7.11 1.71
CA PRO A 215 6.00 -6.30 0.65
C PRO A 215 7.41 -6.68 0.20
N GLY A 216 8.06 -7.63 0.86
CA GLY A 216 9.32 -8.20 0.38
C GLY A 216 10.25 -8.51 1.50
#